data_AF-A0A257LEW2-F1
#
_entry.id   AF-A0A257LEW2-F1
#
_cell.length_a   1.000
_cell.length_b   1.000
_cell.length_c   1.000
_cell.angle_alpha   90.00
_cell.angle_beta   90.00
_cell.angle_gamma   90.00
#
_symmetry.space_group_name_H-M   'P 1'
#
loop_
_entity.id
_entity.type
_entity.pdbx_description
1 polymer ?
#
loop_
_entity_poly.entity_id
_entity_poly.type
_entity_poly.pdbx_seq_one_letter_code
_entity_poly.pdbx_strand_id
1 'polypeptide(L)'
;MSAAELKRWKRVEACAQTGWEFLWVYRLRHEGPFVLHPEEIERGEWVTPTELTTRMRERPAEFTPAFRLIWERVAGEVGGAG
;
A
#
# COMPACT_ATOMS: atom_id res chain seq x y z
N MET A 1 15.65 8.45 -18.35
CA MET A 1 15.03 8.26 -17.02
C MET A 1 15.46 6.89 -16.52
N SER A 2 16.09 6.80 -15.36
CA SER A 2 16.38 5.49 -14.76
C SER A 2 15.07 4.87 -14.26
N ALA A 3 14.89 3.57 -14.46
CA ALA A 3 13.77 2.86 -13.86
C ALA A 3 13.81 3.02 -12.33
N ALA A 4 12.65 3.23 -11.70
CA ALA A 4 12.57 3.22 -10.24
C ALA A 4 12.96 1.84 -9.72
N GLU A 5 13.85 1.79 -8.73
CA GLU A 5 14.24 0.54 -8.10
C GLU A 5 13.07 -0.02 -7.27
N LEU A 6 12.62 -1.23 -7.61
CA LEU A 6 11.64 -1.97 -6.82
C LEU A 6 12.35 -2.76 -5.72
N LYS A 7 12.13 -2.38 -4.47
CA LYS A 7 12.68 -3.09 -3.31
C LYS A 7 11.64 -4.05 -2.72
N ARG A 8 11.99 -5.33 -2.58
CA ARG A 8 11.22 -6.27 -1.74
C ARG A 8 11.29 -5.79 -0.30
N TRP A 9 10.13 -5.57 0.31
CA TRP A 9 10.05 -4.93 1.61
C TRP A 9 9.56 -5.86 2.70
N LYS A 10 8.44 -6.55 2.47
CA LYS A 10 7.86 -7.50 3.44
C LYS A 10 7.34 -8.75 2.73
N ARG A 11 7.23 -9.83 3.49
CA ARG A 11 6.50 -11.04 3.11
C ARG A 11 5.35 -11.25 4.10
N VAL A 12 4.19 -11.66 3.59
CA VAL A 12 3.01 -11.98 4.38
C VAL A 12 2.63 -13.43 4.06
N GLU A 13 2.63 -14.29 5.08
CA GLU A 13 2.15 -15.66 4.94
C GLU A 13 0.64 -15.68 4.67
N ALA A 14 0.18 -16.73 4.00
CA ALA A 14 -1.22 -16.93 3.70
C ALA A 14 -2.09 -16.97 4.98
N CYS A 15 -3.15 -16.16 4.99
CA CYS A 15 -4.18 -16.20 6.02
C CYS A 15 -5.53 -15.74 5.45
N ALA A 16 -6.59 -15.82 6.25
CA ALA A 16 -7.92 -15.41 5.83
C ALA A 16 -7.99 -13.95 5.32
N GLN A 17 -7.22 -13.03 5.91
CA GLN A 17 -7.18 -11.63 5.49
C GLN A 17 -6.52 -11.42 4.12
N THR A 18 -5.65 -12.35 3.70
CA THR A 18 -5.02 -12.34 2.37
C THR A 18 -5.74 -13.23 1.37
N GLY A 19 -6.96 -13.71 1.68
CA GLY A 19 -7.66 -14.66 0.81
C GLY A 19 -6.94 -16.00 0.68
N TRP A 20 -6.11 -16.37 1.67
CA TRP A 20 -5.22 -17.54 1.64
C TRP A 20 -4.08 -17.47 0.62
N GLU A 21 -3.68 -16.26 0.22
CA GLU A 21 -2.57 -16.05 -0.69
C GLU A 21 -1.30 -15.62 0.06
N PHE A 22 -0.13 -16.05 -0.43
CA PHE A 22 1.17 -15.55 0.01
C PHE A 22 1.49 -14.25 -0.72
N LEU A 23 1.82 -13.19 0.03
CA LEU A 23 2.07 -11.87 -0.56
C LEU A 23 3.52 -11.43 -0.38
N TRP A 24 4.06 -10.80 -1.42
CA TRP A 24 5.26 -9.96 -1.36
C TRP A 24 4.86 -8.50 -1.47
N VAL A 25 5.31 -7.68 -0.52
CA VAL A 25 5.12 -6.23 -0.53
C VAL A 25 6.38 -5.58 -1.10
N TYR A 26 6.20 -4.73 -2.11
CA TYR A 26 7.27 -3.98 -2.76
C TYR A 26 7.15 -2.49 -2.42
N ARG A 27 8.29 -1.82 -2.30
CA ARG A 27 8.38 -0.36 -2.12
C ARG A 27 9.24 0.23 -3.23
N LEU A 28 8.80 1.37 -3.76
CA LEU A 28 9.53 2.16 -4.76
C LEU A 28 9.20 3.64 -4.59
N ARG A 29 10.00 4.50 -5.22
CA ARG A 29 9.71 5.94 -5.34
C ARG A 29 9.73 6.33 -6.81
N HIS A 30 8.67 6.99 -7.27
CA HIS A 30 8.52 7.45 -8.64
C HIS A 30 7.68 8.73 -8.64
N GLU A 31 8.03 9.70 -9.49
CA GLU A 31 7.39 11.03 -9.52
C GLU A 31 6.45 11.20 -10.74
N GLY A 32 6.25 10.13 -11.51
CA GLY A 32 5.38 10.09 -12.68
C GLY A 32 6.14 10.19 -14.02
N PRO A 33 5.41 10.23 -15.15
CA PRO A 33 3.94 10.25 -15.23
C PRO A 33 3.29 8.92 -14.80
N PHE A 34 2.08 8.99 -14.25
CA PHE A 34 1.25 7.82 -13.96
C PHE A 34 0.14 7.73 -15.01
N VAL A 35 0.07 6.59 -15.69
CA VAL A 35 -1.01 6.27 -16.63
C VAL A 35 -1.87 5.20 -15.98
N LEU A 36 -3.10 5.56 -15.59
CA LEU A 36 -4.04 4.66 -14.93
C LEU A 36 -4.97 4.02 -15.97
N HIS A 37 -5.20 2.72 -15.87
CA HIS A 37 -6.19 2.04 -16.70
C HIS A 37 -7.59 2.26 -16.11
N PRO A 38 -8.52 2.94 -16.81
CA PRO A 38 -9.78 3.40 -16.22
C PRO A 38 -10.72 2.26 -15.81
N GLU A 39 -10.60 1.08 -16.44
CA GLU A 39 -11.40 -0.10 -16.06
C GLU A 39 -10.90 -0.78 -14.77
N GLU A 40 -9.65 -0.52 -14.37
CA GLU A 40 -9.02 -1.17 -13.20
C GLU A 40 -8.86 -0.19 -12.03
N ILE A 41 -8.63 1.09 -12.31
CA ILE A 41 -8.32 2.11 -11.31
C ILE A 41 -9.18 3.35 -11.56
N GLU A 42 -10.18 3.54 -10.70
CA GLU A 42 -11.09 4.69 -10.74
C GLU A 42 -10.38 6.02 -10.41
N ARG A 43 -9.46 5.99 -9.43
CA ARG A 43 -8.74 7.19 -8.95
C ARG A 43 -7.41 6.84 -8.27
N GLY A 44 -6.52 7.83 -8.20
CA GLY A 44 -5.30 7.81 -7.38
C GLY A 44 -5.19 9.09 -6.57
N GLU A 45 -4.65 8.99 -5.35
CA GLU A 45 -4.49 10.13 -4.45
C GLU A 45 -3.16 10.08 -3.69
N TRP A 46 -2.62 11.26 -3.40
CA TRP A 46 -1.47 11.41 -2.51
C TRP A 46 -1.96 11.74 -1.11
N VAL A 47 -1.64 10.86 -0.15
CA VAL A 47 -2.02 11.02 1.26
C VAL A 47 -0.81 10.84 2.15
N THR A 48 -0.80 11.53 3.30
CA THR A 48 0.23 11.29 4.31
C THR A 48 -0.02 9.95 5.01
N PRO A 49 1.02 9.31 5.59
CA PRO A 49 0.84 8.08 6.35
C PRO A 49 -0.13 8.24 7.53
N THR A 50 -0.09 9.39 8.21
CA THR A 50 -1.01 9.71 9.32
C THR A 50 -2.46 9.80 8.85
N GLU A 51 -2.69 10.45 7.71
CA GLU A 51 -4.01 10.55 7.10
C GLU A 51 -4.52 9.16 6.73
N LEU A 52 -3.74 8.37 6.00
CA LEU A 52 -4.14 7.01 5.59
C LEU A 52 -4.47 6.13 6.81
N THR A 53 -3.66 6.21 7.87
CA THR A 53 -3.90 5.49 9.14
C THR A 53 -5.22 5.91 9.78
N THR A 54 -5.55 7.20 9.74
CA THR A 54 -6.81 7.73 10.28
C THR A 54 -8.00 7.24 9.44
N ARG A 55 -7.91 7.31 8.11
CA ARG A 55 -8.95 6.79 7.21
C ARG A 55 -9.22 5.31 7.39
N MET A 56 -8.19 4.48 7.50
CA MET A 56 -8.34 3.04 7.73
C MET A 56 -9.06 2.72 9.05
N ARG A 57 -8.89 3.57 10.06
CA ARG A 57 -9.55 3.43 11.36
C ARG A 57 -11.01 3.84 11.30
N GLU A 58 -11.29 4.97 10.65
CA GLU A 58 -12.65 5.54 10.58
C GLU A 58 -13.54 4.83 9.56
N ARG A 59 -12.95 4.36 8.45
CA ARG A 59 -13.66 3.80 7.29
C ARG A 59 -12.99 2.50 6.82
N PRO A 60 -12.87 1.46 7.68
CA PRO A 60 -12.13 0.24 7.35
C PRO A 60 -12.71 -0.53 6.16
N ALA A 61 -14.01 -0.37 5.87
CA ALA A 61 -14.70 -1.04 4.77
C ALA A 61 -14.29 -0.49 3.37
N GLU A 62 -13.69 0.70 3.31
CA GLU A 62 -13.15 1.26 2.06
C GLU A 62 -11.83 0.59 1.64
N PHE A 63 -11.25 -0.24 2.50
CA PHE A 63 -9.95 -0.87 2.28
C PHE A 63 -10.05 -2.40 2.31
N THR A 64 -9.31 -3.05 1.42
CA THR A 64 -9.26 -4.52 1.42
C THR A 64 -8.65 -5.05 2.72
N PRO A 65 -9.08 -6.23 3.21
CA PRO A 65 -8.52 -6.83 4.42
C PRO A 65 -7.00 -7.03 4.36
N ALA A 66 -6.47 -7.42 3.20
CA ALA A 66 -5.04 -7.57 2.99
C ALA A 66 -4.29 -6.25 3.12
N PHE A 67 -4.83 -5.16 2.57
CA PHE A 67 -4.18 -3.85 2.64
C PHE A 67 -4.13 -3.31 4.07
N ARG A 68 -5.20 -3.48 4.86
CA ARG A 68 -5.20 -3.13 6.29
C ARG A 68 -4.17 -3.94 7.08
N LEU A 69 -4.10 -5.26 6.85
CA LEU A 69 -3.10 -6.13 7.48
C LEU A 69 -1.66 -5.72 7.12
N ILE A 70 -1.40 -5.34 5.86
CA ILE A 70 -0.09 -4.87 5.42
C ILE A 70 0.23 -3.53 6.11
N TRP A 71 -0.73 -2.60 6.16
CA TRP A 71 -0.54 -1.28 6.76
C TRP A 71 -0.17 -1.36 8.24
N GLU A 72 -0.81 -2.24 9.03
CA GLU A 72 -0.45 -2.50 10.43
C GLU A 72 1.03 -2.87 10.63
N ARG A 73 1.64 -3.53 9.64
CA ARG A 73 3.05 -3.98 9.69
C ARG A 73 4.04 -2.91 9.23
N VAL A 74 3.58 -1.91 8.50
CA VAL A 74 4.48 -0.96 7.82
C VAL A 74 4.25 0.50 8.19
N ALA A 75 3.12 0.87 8.78
CA ALA A 75 2.75 2.27 9.04
C ALA A 75 3.84 3.04 9.81
N GLY A 76 4.45 2.40 10.83
CA GLY A 76 5.56 3.00 11.60
C GLY A 76 6.84 3.24 10.79
N GLU A 77 7.07 2.48 9.72
CA GLU A 77 8.21 2.61 8.81
C GLU A 77 7.96 3.60 7.65
N VAL A 78 6.68 3.96 7.39
CA VAL A 78 6.32 4.97 6.37
C VAL A 78 6.21 6.37 6.97
N GLY A 79 5.76 6.48 8.22
CA GLY A 79 5.69 7.75 8.94
C GLY A 79 7.00 8.18 9.62
N GLY A 80 7.98 7.28 9.73
CA GLY A 80 9.29 7.56 10.30
C GLY A 80 10.35 7.89 9.25
N ALA A 81 10.98 9.07 9.42
CA ALA A 81 12.15 9.59 8.69
C ALA A 81 11.90 10.11 7.25
N GLY A 82 11.58 11.41 7.19
CA GLY A 82 12.53 12.39 6.65
C GLY A 82 13.05 13.23 7.82
#